data_AF-A0A524FTK9-F1
#
_entry.id   AF-A0A524FTK9-F1
#
_cell.length_a   1.000
_cell.length_b   1.000
_cell.length_c   1.000
_cell.angle_alpha   90.00
_cell.angle_beta   90.00
_cell.angle_gamma   90.00
#
_symmetry.space_group_name_H-M   'P 1'
#
loop_
_entity.id
_entity.type
_entity.pdbx_description
1 polymer ?
#
loop_
_entity_poly.entity_id
_entity_poly.type
_entity_poly.pdbx_seq_one_letter_code
_entity_poly.pdbx_strand_id
1 'polypeptide(L)'
;MDLTPLKNIFKRMFGRWEDSPNDQQYYVKIFFALITALVCGIGGPAFVGTRGVLLGFLVYILSLYVIRYLLEVEPSQLGGMQKMITNSLFSYLMLWVVVWTLLYAFSIPLPLLESINNI
;
A
#
# COMPACT_ATOMS: atom_id res chain seq x y z
N MET A 1 -25.23 2.61 -0.60
CA MET A 1 -24.49 2.37 0.65
C MET A 1 -23.95 3.71 1.11
N ASP A 2 -24.30 4.14 2.32
CA ASP A 2 -23.85 5.45 2.82
C ASP A 2 -22.36 5.38 3.19
N LEU A 3 -21.52 6.04 2.40
CA LEU A 3 -20.08 6.09 2.58
C LEU A 3 -19.63 7.30 3.41
N THR A 4 -20.56 8.16 3.86
CA THR A 4 -20.22 9.34 4.68
C THR A 4 -19.36 9.04 5.91
N PRO A 5 -19.57 7.97 6.71
CA PRO A 5 -18.69 7.71 7.85
C PRO A 5 -17.25 7.40 7.42
N LEU A 6 -17.08 6.58 6.38
CA LEU A 6 -15.76 6.22 5.87
C LEU A 6 -15.06 7.44 5.25
N LYS A 7 -15.80 8.22 4.47
CA LYS A 7 -15.34 9.49 3.89
C LYS A 7 -14.84 10.45 4.96
N ASN A 8 -15.57 10.60 6.07
CA ASN A 8 -15.19 11.48 7.17
C ASN A 8 -13.89 11.02 7.85
N ILE A 9 -13.72 9.70 8.04
CA ILE A 9 -12.48 9.16 8.61
C ILE A 9 -11.30 9.43 7.67
N PHE A 10 -11.42 9.13 6.39
CA PHE A 10 -10.35 9.35 5.42
C PHE A 10 -10.03 10.84 5.24
N LYS A 11 -11.03 11.72 5.18
CA LYS A 11 -10.82 13.16 5.17
C LYS A 11 -10.15 13.65 6.46
N ARG A 12 -10.46 13.06 7.62
CA ARG A 12 -9.77 13.42 8.86
C ARG A 12 -8.31 12.95 8.89
N MET A 13 -8.01 11.78 8.33
CA MET A 13 -6.64 11.24 8.29
C MET A 13 -5.77 11.94 7.24
N PHE A 14 -6.33 12.24 6.06
CA PHE A 14 -5.57 12.75 4.90
C PHE A 14 -5.92 14.20 4.53
N GLY A 15 -6.82 14.86 5.25
CA GLY A 15 -7.25 16.23 4.98
C GLY A 15 -6.15 17.27 5.22
N ARG A 16 -5.10 16.92 5.97
CA ARG A 16 -3.90 17.77 6.11
C ARG A 16 -3.27 18.13 4.77
N TRP A 17 -3.44 17.29 3.76
CA TRP A 17 -2.85 17.48 2.42
C TRP A 17 -3.90 17.85 1.36
N GLU A 18 -5.10 18.25 1.76
CA GLU A 18 -6.18 18.61 0.82
C GLU A 18 -5.77 19.74 -0.14
N ASP A 19 -4.92 20.68 0.31
CA ASP A 19 -4.38 21.77 -0.51
C ASP A 19 -3.41 21.29 -1.62
N SER A 20 -2.90 20.05 -1.51
CA SER A 20 -1.95 19.46 -2.46
C SER A 20 -2.42 18.06 -2.87
N PRO A 21 -3.21 17.93 -3.96
CA PRO A 21 -3.70 16.65 -4.43
C PRO A 21 -2.59 15.61 -4.69
N ASN A 22 -1.39 16.08 -5.07
CA ASN A 22 -0.21 15.24 -5.26
C ASN A 22 0.31 14.65 -3.95
N ASP A 23 0.40 15.46 -2.90
CA ASP A 23 0.82 14.96 -1.59
C ASP A 23 -0.25 14.06 -0.99
N GLN A 24 -1.53 14.43 -1.13
CA GLN A 24 -2.63 13.63 -0.63
C GLN A 24 -2.66 12.22 -1.24
N GLN A 25 -2.53 12.09 -2.56
CA GLN A 25 -2.46 10.77 -3.19
C GLN A 25 -1.21 9.98 -2.75
N TYR A 26 -0.09 10.67 -2.54
CA TYR A 26 1.16 10.05 -2.13
C TYR A 26 1.00 9.41 -0.75
N TYR A 27 0.54 10.17 0.25
CA TYR A 27 0.39 9.65 1.61
C TYR A 27 -0.66 8.54 1.72
N VAL A 28 -1.72 8.59 0.93
CA VAL A 28 -2.71 7.51 0.87
C VAL A 28 -2.06 6.23 0.34
N LYS A 29 -1.33 6.30 -0.78
CA LYS A 29 -0.62 5.15 -1.34
C LYS A 29 0.38 4.58 -0.34
N ILE A 30 1.17 5.43 0.32
CA ILE A 30 2.15 5.02 1.34
C ILE A 30 1.46 4.31 2.52
N PHE A 31 0.33 4.83 2.99
CA PHE A 31 -0.46 4.18 4.04
C PHE A 31 -0.93 2.78 3.64
N PHE A 32 -1.47 2.64 2.42
CA PHE A 32 -1.90 1.34 1.90
C PHE A 32 -0.73 0.38 1.65
N ALA A 33 0.44 0.89 1.23
CA ALA A 33 1.66 0.09 1.08
C ALA A 33 2.08 -0.54 2.43
N LEU A 34 2.07 0.27 3.50
CA LEU A 34 2.40 -0.18 4.85
C LEU A 34 1.41 -1.23 5.36
N ILE A 35 0.10 -0.98 5.24
CA ILE A 35 -0.92 -1.96 5.64
C ILE A 35 -0.71 -3.28 4.91
N THR A 36 -0.49 -3.23 3.59
CA THR A 36 -0.33 -4.45 2.80
C THR A 36 0.95 -5.19 3.16
N ALA A 37 2.05 -4.47 3.40
CA ALA A 37 3.31 -5.06 3.84
C ALA A 37 3.16 -5.76 5.19
N LEU A 38 2.45 -5.14 6.14
CA LEU A 38 2.16 -5.72 7.44
C LEU A 38 1.30 -6.98 7.31
N VAL A 39 0.25 -6.96 6.49
CA VAL A 39 -0.60 -8.15 6.24
C VAL A 39 0.22 -9.28 5.61
N CYS A 40 1.03 -8.98 4.59
CA CYS A 40 1.90 -9.97 3.95
C CYS A 40 2.96 -10.52 4.91
N GLY A 41 3.56 -9.66 5.74
CA GLY A 41 4.58 -10.03 6.71
C GLY A 41 4.02 -10.91 7.84
N ILE A 42 2.91 -10.49 8.46
CA ILE A 42 2.26 -11.23 9.56
C ILE A 42 1.69 -12.56 9.06
N GLY A 43 1.14 -12.59 7.84
CA GLY A 43 0.67 -13.83 7.24
C GLY A 43 1.78 -14.80 6.82
N GLY A 44 3.05 -14.37 6.89
CA GLY A 44 4.23 -15.21 6.75
C GLY A 44 4.21 -16.09 5.49
N PRO A 45 4.34 -17.43 5.62
CA PRO A 45 4.39 -18.35 4.48
C PRO A 45 3.20 -18.27 3.52
N ALA A 46 2.02 -17.84 3.99
CA ALA A 46 0.80 -17.81 3.18
C ALA A 46 0.89 -16.82 2.00
N PHE A 47 1.68 -15.75 2.15
CA PHE A 47 1.81 -14.69 1.16
C PHE A 47 3.12 -14.74 0.39
N VAL A 48 3.98 -15.75 0.59
CA VAL A 48 5.24 -15.88 -0.15
C VAL A 48 5.01 -16.03 -1.65
N GLY A 49 5.85 -15.36 -2.44
CA GLY A 49 5.81 -15.43 -3.91
C GLY A 49 4.61 -14.70 -4.51
N THR A 50 3.92 -15.35 -5.45
CA THR A 50 2.89 -14.72 -6.29
C THR A 50 1.67 -14.23 -5.51
N ARG A 51 1.34 -14.85 -4.36
CA ARG A 51 0.16 -14.50 -3.56
C ARG A 51 0.28 -13.12 -2.92
N GLY A 52 1.43 -12.83 -2.30
CA GLY A 52 1.71 -11.50 -1.76
C GLY A 52 1.78 -10.47 -2.85
N VAL A 53 2.31 -10.83 -4.03
CA VAL A 53 2.33 -9.93 -5.19
C VAL A 53 0.93 -9.54 -5.64
N LEU A 54 0.04 -10.52 -5.80
CA LEU A 54 -1.36 -10.28 -6.16
C LEU A 54 -2.06 -9.37 -5.13
N LEU A 55 -1.82 -9.60 -3.83
CA LEU A 55 -2.37 -8.76 -2.78
C LEU A 55 -1.84 -7.32 -2.86
N GLY A 56 -0.53 -7.14 -3.06
CA GLY A 56 0.10 -5.83 -3.26
C GLY A 56 -0.56 -5.01 -4.36
N PHE A 57 -0.73 -5.61 -5.54
CA PHE A 57 -1.39 -4.95 -6.66
C PHE A 57 -2.88 -4.69 -6.41
N LEU A 58 -3.59 -5.62 -5.77
CA LEU A 58 -5.01 -5.44 -5.44
C LEU A 58 -5.19 -4.25 -4.49
N VAL A 59 -4.37 -4.15 -3.44
CA VAL A 59 -4.45 -3.04 -2.49
C VAL A 59 -3.98 -1.73 -3.12
N TYR A 60 -3.03 -1.76 -4.04
CA TYR A 60 -2.67 -0.59 -4.83
C TYR A 60 -3.88 -0.08 -5.65
N ILE A 61 -4.59 -0.97 -6.35
CA ILE A 61 -5.82 -0.60 -7.08
C ILE A 61 -6.86 -0.03 -6.11
N LEU A 62 -7.04 -0.66 -4.94
CA LEU A 62 -7.94 -0.16 -3.90
C LEU A 62 -7.57 1.26 -3.45
N SER A 63 -6.28 1.57 -3.32
CA SER A 63 -5.83 2.92 -2.96
C SER A 63 -6.27 3.97 -3.99
N LEU A 64 -6.27 3.62 -5.29
CA LEU A 64 -6.76 4.50 -6.35
C LEU A 64 -8.28 4.76 -6.23
N TYR A 65 -9.06 3.75 -5.86
CA TYR A 65 -10.49 3.92 -5.56
C TYR A 65 -10.71 4.84 -4.37
N VAL A 66 -9.92 4.70 -3.30
CA VAL A 66 -9.99 5.59 -2.14
C VAL A 66 -9.69 7.03 -2.52
N ILE A 67 -8.62 7.26 -3.28
CA ILE A 67 -8.25 8.60 -3.74
C ILE A 67 -9.39 9.23 -4.57
N ARG A 68 -9.94 8.49 -5.53
CA ARG A 68 -10.95 9.00 -6.46
C ARG A 68 -12.31 9.23 -5.81
N TYR A 69 -12.77 8.29 -4.97
CA TYR A 69 -14.17 8.24 -4.50
C TYR A 69 -14.35 8.66 -3.03
N LEU A 70 -13.35 8.42 -2.17
CA LEU A 70 -13.45 8.82 -0.76
C LEU A 70 -12.85 10.21 -0.54
N LEU A 71 -11.69 10.48 -1.15
CA LEU A 71 -11.03 11.78 -1.05
C LEU A 71 -11.44 12.76 -2.16
N GLU A 72 -12.21 12.28 -3.14
CA GLU A 72 -12.75 13.11 -4.23
C GLU A 72 -11.68 13.83 -5.06
N VAL A 73 -10.45 13.31 -5.06
CA VAL A 73 -9.38 13.85 -5.90
C VAL A 73 -9.69 13.53 -7.35
N GLU A 74 -9.82 14.57 -8.16
CA GLU A 74 -10.09 14.40 -9.58
C GLU A 74 -8.80 14.12 -10.36
N PRO A 75 -8.82 13.20 -11.33
CA PRO A 75 -7.65 12.95 -12.18
C PRO A 75 -7.17 14.22 -12.92
N SER A 76 -8.08 15.14 -13.25
CA SER A 76 -7.80 16.45 -13.85
C SER A 76 -6.80 17.28 -13.02
N GLN A 77 -6.95 17.26 -11.69
CA GLN A 77 -6.07 17.97 -10.75
C GLN A 77 -4.65 17.39 -10.71
N LEU A 78 -4.49 16.12 -11.10
CA LEU A 78 -3.22 15.40 -11.10
C LEU A 78 -2.55 15.37 -12.48
N GLY A 79 -3.16 16.00 -13.50
CA GLY A 79 -2.69 15.97 -14.89
C GLY A 79 -3.05 14.69 -15.63
N GLY A 80 -4.15 14.04 -15.24
CA GLY A 80 -4.78 12.92 -15.95
C GLY A 80 -4.82 11.61 -15.19
N MET A 81 -5.59 10.65 -15.72
CA MET A 81 -5.73 9.30 -15.16
C MET A 81 -4.39 8.56 -15.08
N GLN A 82 -3.55 8.68 -16.12
CA GLN A 82 -2.24 8.07 -16.16
C GLN A 82 -1.36 8.55 -15.00
N LYS A 83 -1.32 9.86 -14.74
CA LYS A 83 -0.56 10.43 -13.62
C LYS A 83 -1.14 10.01 -12.27
N MET A 84 -2.46 9.94 -12.11
CA MET A 84 -3.06 9.43 -10.88
C MET A 84 -2.64 7.98 -10.58
N ILE A 85 -2.44 7.16 -11.61
CA ILE A 85 -1.91 5.81 -11.46
C ILE A 85 -0.40 5.91 -11.18
N THR A 86 0.38 6.31 -12.17
CA THR A 86 1.85 6.17 -12.13
C THR A 86 2.53 7.04 -11.08
N ASN A 87 1.95 8.17 -10.69
CA ASN A 87 2.55 9.01 -9.66
C ASN A 87 2.63 8.23 -8.34
N SER A 88 3.79 8.26 -7.70
CA SER A 88 4.06 7.52 -6.46
C SER A 88 3.95 5.99 -6.55
N LEU A 89 3.75 5.40 -7.75
CA LEU A 89 3.72 3.94 -7.93
C LEU A 89 5.05 3.31 -7.50
N PHE A 90 6.16 3.90 -7.93
CA PHE A 90 7.48 3.41 -7.57
C PHE A 90 7.70 3.47 -6.04
N SER A 91 7.35 4.59 -5.40
CA SER A 91 7.44 4.74 -3.95
C SER A 91 6.57 3.74 -3.19
N TYR A 92 5.35 3.49 -3.68
CA TYR A 92 4.46 2.45 -3.14
C TYR A 92 5.14 1.07 -3.20
N LEU A 93 5.60 0.67 -4.39
CA LEU A 93 6.18 -0.65 -4.61
C LEU A 93 7.45 -0.85 -3.78
N MET A 94 8.32 0.17 -3.77
CA MET A 94 9.56 0.13 -3.02
C MET A 94 9.30 -0.02 -1.53
N LEU A 95 8.41 0.80 -0.95
CA LEU A 95 8.11 0.72 0.47
C LEU A 95 7.46 -0.62 0.84
N TRP A 96 6.47 -1.05 0.07
CA TRP A 96 5.76 -2.30 0.30
C TRP A 96 6.71 -3.50 0.25
N VAL A 97 7.55 -3.61 -0.79
CA VAL A 97 8.49 -4.72 -0.93
C VAL A 97 9.56 -4.71 0.15
N VAL A 98 10.12 -3.53 0.50
CA VAL A 98 11.15 -3.42 1.54
C VAL A 98 10.58 -3.84 2.89
N VAL A 99 9.45 -3.27 3.32
CA VAL A 99 8.85 -3.59 4.62
C VAL A 99 8.41 -5.04 4.67
N TRP A 100 7.80 -5.55 3.60
CA TRP A 100 7.39 -6.96 3.53
C TRP A 100 8.59 -7.90 3.65
N THR A 101 9.68 -7.64 2.92
CA THR A 101 10.90 -8.47 2.96
C THR A 101 11.54 -8.44 4.34
N LEU A 102 11.59 -7.27 4.98
CA LEU A 102 12.11 -7.13 6.34
C LEU A 102 11.28 -7.94 7.33
N LEU A 103 9.95 -7.85 7.28
CA LEU A 103 9.06 -8.63 8.16
C LEU A 103 9.19 -10.13 7.90
N TYR A 104 9.32 -10.53 6.64
CA TYR A 104 9.51 -11.92 6.28
C TYR A 104 10.82 -12.49 6.83
N ALA A 105 11.91 -11.70 6.83
CA ALA A 105 13.19 -12.13 7.40
C ALA A 105 13.08 -12.53 8.88
N PHE A 106 12.25 -11.82 9.66
CA PHE A 106 11.99 -12.18 11.06
C PHE A 106 10.98 -13.32 11.24
N SER A 107 10.35 -13.78 10.15
CA SER A 107 9.36 -14.87 10.17
C SER A 107 9.97 -16.24 9.89
N ILE A 108 11.26 -16.31 9.53
CA ILE A 108 11.95 -17.55 9.19
C ILE A 108 12.25 -18.33 10.49
N PRO A 109 11.74 -19.56 10.66
CA PRO A 109 12.00 -20.35 11.85
C PRO A 109 13.47 -20.82 11.92
N LEU A 110 14.08 -20.74 13.11
CA LEU A 110 15.48 -21.09 13.42
C LEU A 110 15.99 -22.41 12.79
N PRO A 111 15.22 -23.52 12.76
CA PRO A 111 15.70 -24.78 12.16
C PRO A 111 16.02 -24.66 10.66
N LEU A 112 15.34 -23.75 9.95
CA LEU A 112 15.57 -23.50 8.52
C LEU A 112 16.85 -22.69 8.31
N LEU A 113 17.18 -21.77 9.21
CA LEU A 113 18.45 -21.02 9.18
C LEU A 113 19.65 -21.94 9.41
N GLU A 114 19.54 -22.91 10.30
CA GLU A 114 20.59 -23.92 10.52
C GLU A 114 20.82 -24.80 9.28
N SER A 115 19.77 -25.14 8.53
CA SER A 115 19.93 -25.89 7.28
C SER A 115 20.60 -25.10 6.15
N ILE A 116 20.41 -23.77 6.12
CA ILE A 116 21.02 -22.87 5.13
C ILE A 116 22.50 -22.60 5.46
N ASN A 117 22.85 -22.53 6.75
CA ASN A 117 24.22 -22.25 7.20
C ASN A 117 25.14 -23.49 7.27
N ASN A 118 24.58 -24.70 7.20
CA ASN A 118 25.33 -25.97 7.20
C ASN A 118 25.61 -26.51 5.79
N ILE A 119 25.42 -25.68 4.77
CA ILE A 119 25.84 -25.90 3.37
C ILE A 119 26.91 -24.87 3.05
#